data_AF-A0AAN4SHN1-F1
#
_entry.id   AF-A0AAN4SHN1-F1
#
_cell.length_a   1.000
_cell.length_b   1.000
_cell.length_c   1.000
_cell.angle_alpha   90.00
_cell.angle_beta   90.00
_cell.angle_gamma   90.00
#
_symmetry.space_group_name_H-M   'P 1'
#
loop_
_entity.id
_entity.type
_entity.pdbx_description
1 polymer ?
#
loop_
_entity_poly.entity_id
_entity_poly.type
_entity_poly.pdbx_seq_one_letter_code
_entity_poly.pdbx_strand_id
1 'polypeptide(L)'
;MKKSILFTFVLCLLSQWSVAQAPKWVEKAKRSVFSIVTYDKDDKIQNTGNGFFVTEDGVALSDYSLFKGAQRAVIINSEGEKMPVECILGANDMYDIIKFRVGITVKKVPALQVAALAPAVGAEVYLLPYSTQKGGNVTRGKVKKVDNIGGDKYHYYTLDMVLKDKMVSCPVTTADGKVFGVAQKSSGQDTASISYAAGAAFAMSQNISALALSDPALNAIGIKKGLPEDEDQALVYLFIASTQSTPEAYAIALDDFIKTFPNSADGYLRRAGNYVFADKDENHMDKAAADLEHALKVAQKKDDTYYNIAKLIYNYQLSKPETVYKDWTYDKALENVRSAIAIQSLPVYQQLEGDILFAKQDYAGAFASYDKVNQTELASPASFFSAAKAKELSKAAPEEVIALLDSCIARCQTPITSDLAPYLLERAQMYMNVEKYRLALVDYDAYFNAVKGSVNDLFYYYREQAAFKAKQFQRALDDIAKAIELNPEDLTYRAEQAVVNLRVGRYEEAEKVLKDALAIDPKYAEGYRLLGICQIQLKQEKAACASFAKAKELGDPNVDELIKKHCK
;
A
#
# COMPACT_ATOMS: atom_id res chain seq x y z
N MET A 1 -109.57 32.64 2.95
CA MET A 1 -109.40 33.21 4.31
C MET A 1 -108.29 32.44 5.04
N LYS A 2 -107.42 33.17 5.76
CA LYS A 2 -106.31 32.76 6.66
C LYS A 2 -104.99 32.35 5.98
N LYS A 3 -103.96 33.22 5.95
CA LYS A 3 -102.97 33.65 7.00
C LYS A 3 -101.73 32.74 6.95
N SER A 4 -100.61 33.19 6.37
CA SER A 4 -99.48 33.93 6.99
C SER A 4 -98.53 33.05 7.82
N ILE A 5 -97.23 33.03 7.47
CA ILE A 5 -96.08 33.50 8.30
C ILE A 5 -94.73 33.21 7.58
N LEU A 6 -93.98 34.30 7.40
CA LEU A 6 -92.51 34.52 7.41
C LEU A 6 -91.54 33.32 7.54
N PHE A 7 -90.43 33.33 6.78
CA PHE A 7 -89.06 33.39 7.35
C PHE A 7 -87.97 33.67 6.29
N THR A 8 -87.16 34.69 6.57
CA THR A 8 -85.89 35.10 5.94
C THR A 8 -84.78 34.06 6.19
N PHE A 9 -83.93 33.71 5.21
CA PHE A 9 -82.59 33.17 5.50
C PHE A 9 -81.57 33.39 4.35
N VAL A 10 -80.66 34.34 4.59
CA VAL A 10 -79.20 34.35 4.38
C VAL A 10 -78.61 33.81 3.05
N LEU A 11 -78.14 34.77 2.25
CA LEU A 11 -77.05 34.63 1.29
C LEU A 11 -75.75 34.26 2.02
N CYS A 12 -75.17 33.09 1.75
CA CYS A 12 -73.80 32.74 2.15
C CYS A 12 -73.06 32.01 1.02
N LEU A 13 -72.20 32.78 0.33
CA LEU A 13 -70.87 32.44 -0.20
C LEU A 13 -70.62 30.98 -0.68
N LEU A 14 -70.72 30.77 -1.99
CA LEU A 14 -69.98 29.73 -2.70
C LEU A 14 -68.59 30.26 -3.05
N SER A 15 -67.62 30.11 -2.15
CA SER A 15 -66.21 30.13 -2.53
C SER A 15 -65.82 28.74 -3.03
N GLN A 16 -65.91 28.51 -4.34
CA GLN A 16 -65.32 27.34 -4.98
C GLN A 16 -63.80 27.36 -4.76
N TRP A 17 -63.30 26.49 -3.88
CA TRP A 17 -61.89 26.19 -3.83
C TRP A 17 -61.50 25.44 -5.11
N SER A 18 -60.80 26.15 -5.99
CA SER A 18 -60.06 25.56 -7.10
C SER A 18 -58.99 24.62 -6.54
N VAL A 19 -59.24 23.31 -6.57
CA VAL A 19 -58.18 22.32 -6.38
C VAL A 19 -57.34 22.34 -7.65
N ALA A 20 -56.28 23.14 -7.67
CA ALA A 20 -55.38 23.22 -8.82
C ALA A 20 -54.82 21.81 -9.12
N GLN A 21 -55.07 21.31 -10.32
CA GLN A 21 -54.61 20.00 -10.79
C GLN A 21 -53.07 19.93 -10.75
N ALA A 22 -52.50 18.77 -10.42
CA ALA A 22 -51.05 18.57 -10.43
C ALA A 22 -50.50 18.72 -11.87
N PRO A 23 -49.28 19.26 -12.06
CA PRO A 23 -48.67 19.36 -13.39
C PRO A 23 -48.61 18.00 -14.10
N LYS A 24 -48.82 17.98 -15.43
CA LYS A 24 -48.90 16.73 -16.22
C LYS A 24 -47.64 15.85 -16.13
N TRP A 25 -46.48 16.45 -15.87
CA TRP A 25 -45.20 15.74 -15.76
C TRP A 25 -45.07 14.90 -14.47
N VAL A 26 -45.86 15.21 -13.43
CA VAL A 26 -45.75 14.61 -12.09
C VAL A 26 -45.92 13.10 -12.10
N GLU A 27 -46.88 12.57 -12.84
CA GLU A 27 -47.15 11.13 -12.88
C GLU A 27 -45.99 10.32 -13.45
N LYS A 28 -45.24 10.88 -14.40
CA LYS A 28 -44.03 10.26 -14.94
C LYS A 28 -42.88 10.40 -13.94
N ALA A 29 -42.70 11.59 -13.37
CA ALA A 29 -41.61 11.91 -12.46
C ALA A 29 -41.61 11.07 -11.17
N LYS A 30 -42.80 10.77 -10.61
CA LYS A 30 -42.96 9.93 -9.41
C LYS A 30 -42.34 8.54 -9.54
N ARG A 31 -42.31 7.97 -10.75
CA ARG A 31 -41.71 6.64 -10.98
C ARG A 31 -40.19 6.62 -10.78
N SER A 32 -39.57 7.79 -10.72
CA SER A 32 -38.14 7.95 -10.44
C SER A 32 -37.85 7.93 -8.93
N VAL A 33 -38.87 8.02 -8.08
CA VAL A 33 -38.74 8.05 -6.60
C VAL A 33 -39.00 6.65 -6.05
N PHE A 34 -38.19 6.24 -5.09
CA PHE A 34 -38.22 4.90 -4.49
C PHE A 34 -37.98 4.94 -2.98
N SER A 35 -38.38 3.88 -2.30
CA SER A 35 -38.00 3.65 -0.90
C SER A 35 -36.64 2.96 -0.83
N ILE A 36 -35.87 3.22 0.22
CA ILE A 36 -34.58 2.59 0.49
C ILE A 36 -34.67 1.91 1.85
N VAL A 37 -34.20 0.68 1.93
CA VAL A 37 -34.03 -0.07 3.16
C VAL A 37 -32.54 -0.39 3.32
N THR A 38 -31.95 0.04 4.43
CA THR A 38 -30.54 -0.25 4.75
C THR A 38 -30.45 -1.32 5.83
N TYR A 39 -29.38 -2.11 5.77
CA TYR A 39 -29.17 -3.27 6.60
C TYR A 39 -27.80 -3.22 7.24
N ASP A 40 -27.71 -3.63 8.51
CA ASP A 40 -26.46 -3.77 9.23
C ASP A 40 -25.72 -5.08 8.87
N LYS A 41 -24.64 -5.38 9.60
CA LYS A 41 -23.81 -6.58 9.40
C LYS A 41 -24.51 -7.89 9.73
N ASP A 42 -25.58 -7.85 10.53
CA ASP A 42 -26.37 -9.00 10.95
C ASP A 42 -27.63 -9.16 10.06
N ASP A 43 -27.67 -8.45 8.93
CA ASP A 43 -28.77 -8.37 7.98
C ASP A 43 -30.09 -7.83 8.58
N LYS A 44 -30.00 -7.07 9.67
CA LYS A 44 -31.16 -6.41 10.29
C LYS A 44 -31.39 -5.06 9.65
N ILE A 45 -32.67 -4.71 9.47
CA ILE A 45 -33.06 -3.39 8.97
C ILE A 45 -32.55 -2.33 9.96
N GLN A 46 -31.71 -1.45 9.46
CA GLN A 46 -31.14 -0.34 10.21
C GLN A 46 -32.00 0.90 10.05
N ASN A 47 -32.25 1.34 8.82
CA ASN A 47 -33.05 2.52 8.51
C ASN A 47 -33.94 2.29 7.29
N THR A 48 -34.96 3.14 7.15
CA THR A 48 -35.80 3.23 5.94
C THR A 48 -35.96 4.70 5.57
N GLY A 49 -35.76 5.01 4.30
CA GLY A 49 -35.83 6.37 3.77
C GLY A 49 -36.27 6.37 2.32
N ASN A 50 -36.05 7.49 1.63
CA ASN A 50 -36.38 7.62 0.22
C ASN A 50 -35.14 7.95 -0.60
N GLY A 51 -35.23 7.76 -1.89
CA GLY A 51 -34.27 8.29 -2.85
C GLY A 51 -34.90 8.41 -4.22
N PHE A 52 -34.13 8.89 -5.17
CA PHE A 52 -34.60 9.02 -6.54
C PHE A 52 -33.49 8.90 -7.55
N PHE A 53 -33.85 8.37 -8.72
CA PHE A 53 -32.97 8.28 -9.87
C PHE A 53 -32.78 9.63 -10.55
N VAL A 54 -31.54 9.90 -10.93
CA VAL A 54 -31.11 11.10 -11.68
C VAL A 54 -30.50 10.76 -13.03
N THR A 55 -30.21 9.48 -13.28
CA THR A 55 -29.81 8.96 -14.58
C THR A 55 -30.57 7.67 -14.92
N GLU A 56 -30.72 7.40 -16.21
CA GLU A 56 -31.45 6.21 -16.69
C GLU A 56 -30.68 4.90 -16.44
N ASP A 57 -29.36 4.97 -16.20
CA ASP A 57 -28.48 3.83 -15.89
C ASP A 57 -28.36 3.55 -14.38
N GLY A 58 -29.18 4.19 -13.54
CA GLY A 58 -29.33 3.82 -12.13
C GLY A 58 -28.52 4.63 -11.13
N VAL A 59 -27.97 5.79 -11.49
CA VAL A 59 -27.41 6.73 -10.50
C VAL A 59 -28.56 7.40 -9.75
N ALA A 60 -28.44 7.45 -8.42
CA ALA A 60 -29.45 7.98 -7.54
C ALA A 60 -28.88 8.82 -6.40
N LEU A 61 -29.76 9.63 -5.81
CA LEU A 61 -29.47 10.53 -4.70
C LEU A 61 -30.36 10.21 -3.49
N SER A 62 -29.81 10.43 -2.30
CA SER A 62 -30.49 10.30 -1.00
C SER A 62 -29.72 11.09 0.06
N ASP A 63 -30.19 11.02 1.30
CA ASP A 63 -29.46 11.51 2.47
C ASP A 63 -28.37 10.51 2.92
N TYR A 64 -27.23 11.04 3.35
CA TYR A 64 -26.07 10.24 3.80
C TYR A 64 -26.38 9.42 5.05
N SER A 65 -27.08 10.01 6.02
CA SER A 65 -27.38 9.43 7.33
C SER A 65 -28.16 8.13 7.22
N LEU A 66 -28.90 7.93 6.11
CA LEU A 66 -29.61 6.69 5.81
C LEU A 66 -28.66 5.49 5.65
N PHE A 67 -27.46 5.74 5.12
CA PHE A 67 -26.45 4.75 4.78
C PHE A 67 -25.35 4.60 5.84
N LYS A 68 -25.29 5.51 6.83
CA LYS A 68 -24.26 5.45 7.87
C LYS A 68 -24.38 4.16 8.69
N GLY A 69 -23.34 3.33 8.66
CA GLY A 69 -23.27 2.01 9.29
C GLY A 69 -23.83 0.86 8.45
N ALA A 70 -24.48 1.17 7.31
CA ALA A 70 -25.12 0.16 6.48
C ALA A 70 -24.08 -0.71 5.76
N GLN A 71 -24.25 -2.02 5.82
CA GLN A 71 -23.45 -3.00 5.07
C GLN A 71 -24.09 -3.33 3.73
N ARG A 72 -25.41 -3.17 3.63
CA ARG A 72 -26.20 -3.45 2.44
C ARG A 72 -27.37 -2.48 2.34
N ALA A 73 -27.77 -2.14 1.13
CA ALA A 73 -29.00 -1.38 0.89
C ALA A 73 -29.76 -1.95 -0.30
N VAL A 74 -31.09 -1.89 -0.21
CA VAL A 74 -32.02 -2.30 -1.27
C VAL A 74 -33.03 -1.19 -1.47
N ILE A 75 -33.27 -0.84 -2.72
CA ILE A 75 -34.30 0.10 -3.09
C ILE A 75 -35.56 -0.65 -3.52
N ILE A 76 -36.73 -0.05 -3.29
CA ILE A 76 -38.05 -0.54 -3.70
C ILE A 76 -38.67 0.51 -4.61
N ASN A 77 -38.75 0.22 -5.90
CA ASN A 77 -39.28 1.18 -6.89
C ASN A 77 -40.81 1.34 -6.79
N SER A 78 -41.39 2.24 -7.59
CA SER A 78 -42.83 2.50 -7.60
C SER A 78 -43.69 1.28 -7.99
N GLU A 79 -43.09 0.27 -8.61
CA GLU A 79 -43.73 -0.98 -9.03
C GLU A 79 -43.58 -2.10 -7.97
N GLY A 80 -42.87 -1.82 -6.86
CA GLY A 80 -42.62 -2.77 -5.78
C GLY A 80 -41.41 -3.68 -6.01
N GLU A 81 -40.66 -3.47 -7.09
CA GLU A 81 -39.47 -4.24 -7.41
C GLU A 81 -38.29 -3.85 -6.52
N LYS A 82 -37.56 -4.86 -6.04
CA LYS A 82 -36.39 -4.71 -5.18
C LYS A 82 -35.12 -4.73 -6.01
N MET A 83 -34.30 -3.68 -5.92
CA MET A 83 -33.01 -3.60 -6.61
C MET A 83 -31.89 -3.28 -5.61
N PRO A 84 -30.73 -3.95 -5.67
CA PRO A 84 -29.64 -3.70 -4.75
C PRO A 84 -28.94 -2.37 -5.04
N VAL A 85 -28.43 -1.72 -4.01
CA VAL A 85 -27.42 -0.67 -4.17
C VAL A 85 -26.07 -1.35 -4.41
N GLU A 86 -25.47 -1.10 -5.57
CA GLU A 86 -24.21 -1.74 -6.01
C GLU A 86 -22.99 -1.09 -5.37
N CYS A 87 -22.93 0.23 -5.36
CA CYS A 87 -21.81 0.97 -4.80
C CYS A 87 -22.16 2.41 -4.45
N ILE A 88 -21.37 2.98 -3.54
CA ILE A 88 -21.38 4.41 -3.21
C ILE A 88 -20.48 5.15 -4.19
N LEU A 89 -21.00 6.19 -4.84
CA LEU A 89 -20.28 7.00 -5.82
C LEU A 89 -19.76 8.32 -5.24
N GLY A 90 -20.15 8.68 -4.01
CA GLY A 90 -19.68 9.87 -3.30
C GLY A 90 -20.64 10.23 -2.17
N ALA A 91 -20.13 10.88 -1.13
CA ALA A 91 -20.94 11.28 0.02
C ALA A 91 -20.38 12.55 0.67
N ASN A 92 -21.25 13.29 1.34
CA ASN A 92 -20.87 14.40 2.20
C ASN A 92 -21.74 14.37 3.46
N ASP A 93 -21.11 14.16 4.61
CA ASP A 93 -21.80 14.05 5.90
C ASP A 93 -22.28 15.41 6.41
N MET A 94 -21.52 16.49 6.17
CA MET A 94 -21.87 17.85 6.59
C MET A 94 -23.18 18.35 6.00
N TYR A 95 -23.42 18.07 4.72
CA TYR A 95 -24.66 18.40 4.03
C TYR A 95 -25.62 17.21 3.91
N ASP A 96 -25.34 16.11 4.60
CA ASP A 96 -26.16 14.90 4.65
C ASP A 96 -26.63 14.41 3.27
N ILE A 97 -25.71 14.25 2.31
CA ILE A 97 -26.03 13.82 0.94
C ILE A 97 -25.17 12.65 0.48
N ILE A 98 -25.75 11.77 -0.33
CA ILE A 98 -25.06 10.63 -0.93
C ILE A 98 -25.50 10.41 -2.38
N LYS A 99 -24.52 10.06 -3.22
CA LYS A 99 -24.67 9.61 -4.61
C LYS A 99 -24.29 8.14 -4.66
N PHE A 100 -25.14 7.29 -5.24
CA PHE A 100 -24.91 5.85 -5.30
C PHE A 100 -25.45 5.25 -6.60
N ARG A 101 -24.99 4.04 -6.93
CA ARG A 101 -25.45 3.26 -8.08
C ARG A 101 -26.37 2.14 -7.63
N VAL A 102 -27.49 1.98 -8.32
CA VAL A 102 -28.41 0.86 -8.16
C VAL A 102 -28.18 -0.15 -9.28
N GLY A 103 -28.14 -1.44 -8.92
CA GLY A 103 -28.10 -2.54 -9.87
C GLY A 103 -29.47 -2.74 -10.50
N ILE A 104 -29.71 -2.03 -11.60
CA ILE A 104 -31.00 -2.03 -12.29
C ILE A 104 -31.22 -3.36 -13.02
N THR A 105 -32.43 -3.90 -12.92
CA THR A 105 -32.87 -5.16 -13.56
C THR A 105 -33.35 -4.95 -15.01
N VAL A 106 -33.50 -3.70 -15.42
CA VAL A 106 -34.00 -3.26 -16.71
C VAL A 106 -32.95 -2.40 -17.43
N LYS A 107 -33.09 -2.25 -18.75
CA LYS A 107 -32.15 -1.45 -19.56
C LYS A 107 -32.09 0.03 -19.13
N LYS A 108 -33.21 0.59 -18.67
CA LYS A 108 -33.34 1.99 -18.25
C LYS A 108 -34.37 2.12 -17.15
N VAL A 109 -34.06 2.90 -16.13
CA VAL A 109 -35.01 3.33 -15.09
C VAL A 109 -35.53 4.75 -15.37
N PRO A 110 -36.73 5.11 -14.88
CA PRO A 110 -37.19 6.50 -14.88
C PRO A 110 -36.23 7.37 -14.07
N ALA A 111 -35.87 8.55 -14.58
CA ALA A 111 -34.92 9.45 -13.93
C ALA A 111 -35.37 10.91 -14.03
N LEU A 112 -35.01 11.69 -13.00
CA LEU A 112 -35.23 13.13 -12.96
C LEU A 112 -34.01 13.88 -13.52
N GLN A 113 -34.26 14.82 -14.43
CA GLN A 113 -33.22 15.72 -14.90
C GLN A 113 -32.86 16.72 -13.80
N VAL A 114 -31.57 16.82 -13.47
CA VAL A 114 -31.07 17.83 -12.53
C VAL A 114 -31.16 19.22 -13.16
N ALA A 115 -31.68 20.18 -12.40
CA ALA A 115 -31.81 21.57 -12.82
C ALA A 115 -30.42 22.20 -13.01
N ALA A 116 -30.21 22.84 -14.17
CA ALA A 116 -28.95 23.51 -14.49
C ALA A 116 -28.76 24.84 -13.75
N LEU A 117 -29.84 25.46 -13.29
CA LEU A 117 -29.84 26.73 -12.57
C LEU A 117 -30.66 26.60 -11.29
N ALA A 118 -30.23 27.32 -10.26
CA ALA A 118 -30.98 27.43 -9.02
C ALA A 118 -32.31 28.17 -9.25
N PRO A 119 -33.43 27.70 -8.66
CA PRO A 119 -34.68 28.44 -8.69
C PRO A 119 -34.55 29.76 -7.91
N ALA A 120 -35.16 30.82 -8.43
CA ALA A 120 -35.20 32.12 -7.76
C ALA A 120 -36.03 32.09 -6.48
N VAL A 121 -35.73 32.97 -5.54
CA VAL A 121 -36.57 33.20 -4.34
C VAL A 121 -37.99 33.55 -4.78
N GLY A 122 -38.99 32.89 -4.19
CA GLY A 122 -40.40 33.01 -4.52
C GLY A 122 -40.89 32.06 -5.61
N ALA A 123 -39.99 31.32 -6.29
CA ALA A 123 -40.38 30.35 -7.32
C ALA A 123 -41.22 29.20 -6.73
N GLU A 124 -42.24 28.78 -7.47
CA GLU A 124 -43.07 27.62 -7.15
C GLU A 124 -42.27 26.33 -7.30
N VAL A 125 -42.39 25.45 -6.31
CA VAL A 125 -41.67 24.17 -6.25
C VAL A 125 -42.58 23.03 -5.81
N TYR A 126 -42.20 21.82 -6.22
CA TYR A 126 -42.95 20.60 -5.95
C TYR A 126 -42.05 19.54 -5.32
N LEU A 127 -42.48 18.98 -4.20
CA LEU A 127 -41.89 17.79 -3.62
C LEU A 127 -42.64 16.55 -4.07
N LEU A 128 -41.91 15.54 -4.52
CA LEU A 128 -42.46 14.29 -5.03
C LEU A 128 -42.25 13.17 -3.99
N PRO A 129 -43.27 12.83 -3.18
CA PRO A 129 -43.13 11.74 -2.22
C PRO A 129 -43.14 10.37 -2.92
N TYR A 130 -42.44 9.41 -2.34
CA TYR A 130 -42.56 8.01 -2.72
C TYR A 130 -44.01 7.50 -2.52
N SER A 131 -44.55 6.80 -3.50
CA SER A 131 -45.86 6.17 -3.41
C SER A 131 -46.00 4.98 -4.35
N THR A 132 -46.61 3.90 -3.87
CA THR A 132 -47.05 2.75 -4.68
C THR A 132 -48.51 2.87 -5.14
N GLN A 133 -49.22 3.93 -4.75
CA GLN A 133 -50.63 4.15 -5.08
C GLN A 133 -50.81 5.06 -6.29
N LYS A 134 -51.78 4.74 -7.15
CA LYS A 134 -52.17 5.62 -8.28
C LYS A 134 -52.78 6.91 -7.74
N GLY A 135 -52.26 8.07 -8.15
CA GLY A 135 -52.81 9.40 -7.83
C GLY A 135 -52.19 10.13 -6.62
N GLY A 136 -50.94 9.84 -6.24
CA GLY A 136 -50.31 10.47 -5.06
C GLY A 136 -50.33 12.01 -5.03
N ASN A 137 -50.52 12.59 -3.84
CA ASN A 137 -50.46 14.04 -3.65
C ASN A 137 -49.00 14.53 -3.71
N VAL A 138 -48.75 15.59 -4.48
CA VAL A 138 -47.49 16.35 -4.42
C VAL A 138 -47.62 17.48 -3.41
N THR A 139 -46.55 17.77 -2.67
CA THR A 139 -46.52 18.94 -1.78
C THR A 139 -46.01 20.13 -2.57
N ARG A 140 -46.74 21.24 -2.53
CA ARG A 140 -46.35 22.51 -3.16
C ARG A 140 -45.77 23.45 -2.11
N GLY A 141 -44.87 24.31 -2.54
CA GLY A 141 -44.34 25.40 -1.73
C GLY A 141 -43.57 26.38 -2.57
N LYS A 142 -42.83 27.26 -1.90
CA LYS A 142 -41.98 28.26 -2.55
C LYS A 142 -40.56 28.22 -2.04
N VAL A 143 -39.62 28.65 -2.87
CA VAL A 143 -38.25 28.94 -2.40
C VAL A 143 -38.27 30.17 -1.50
N LYS A 144 -37.91 30.02 -0.23
CA LYS A 144 -37.83 31.12 0.73
C LYS A 144 -36.44 31.76 0.74
N LYS A 145 -35.39 30.94 0.61
CA LYS A 145 -33.99 31.39 0.62
C LYS A 145 -33.11 30.44 -0.18
N VAL A 146 -32.06 30.98 -0.77
CA VAL A 146 -30.99 30.24 -1.45
C VAL A 146 -29.67 30.66 -0.81
N ASP A 147 -28.96 29.70 -0.23
CA ASP A 147 -27.63 29.87 0.36
C ASP A 147 -26.59 29.18 -0.52
N ASN A 148 -25.36 29.70 -0.56
CA ASN A 148 -24.27 29.11 -1.34
C ASN A 148 -23.49 28.07 -0.53
N ILE A 149 -23.10 26.98 -1.18
CA ILE A 149 -22.26 25.92 -0.62
C ILE A 149 -21.18 25.52 -1.63
N GLY A 150 -19.99 25.14 -1.14
CA GLY A 150 -18.88 24.70 -1.98
C GLY A 150 -18.30 25.78 -2.90
N GLY A 151 -18.06 26.99 -2.37
CA GLY A 151 -17.39 28.08 -3.09
C GLY A 151 -18.26 28.73 -4.18
N ASP A 152 -19.51 29.05 -3.85
CA ASP A 152 -20.52 29.70 -4.71
C ASP A 152 -21.03 28.88 -5.91
N LYS A 153 -20.52 27.67 -6.13
CA LYS A 153 -20.91 26.81 -7.26
C LYS A 153 -22.24 26.07 -7.03
N TYR A 154 -22.57 25.76 -5.79
CA TYR A 154 -23.77 25.01 -5.45
C TYR A 154 -24.59 25.70 -4.38
N HIS A 155 -25.79 25.16 -4.12
CA HIS A 155 -26.76 25.83 -3.27
C HIS A 155 -27.42 24.92 -2.25
N TYR A 156 -27.85 25.53 -1.16
CA TYR A 156 -28.70 24.99 -0.12
C TYR A 156 -29.96 25.83 -0.01
N TYR A 157 -31.12 25.19 0.13
CA TYR A 157 -32.40 25.86 -0.03
C TYR A 157 -33.20 25.85 1.26
N THR A 158 -33.79 26.99 1.61
CA THR A 158 -34.91 27.05 2.57
C THR A 158 -36.20 27.15 1.79
N LEU A 159 -37.16 26.29 2.11
CA LEU A 159 -38.44 26.18 1.42
C LEU A 159 -39.56 26.56 2.37
N ASP A 160 -40.53 27.32 1.87
CA ASP A 160 -41.79 27.60 2.53
C ASP A 160 -42.75 26.44 2.27
N MET A 161 -42.46 25.30 2.90
CA MET A 161 -43.27 24.08 2.86
C MET A 161 -43.01 23.23 4.11
N VAL A 162 -44.04 22.54 4.56
CA VAL A 162 -43.97 21.61 5.69
C VAL A 162 -43.61 20.21 5.22
N LEU A 163 -42.52 19.65 5.77
CA LEU A 163 -42.14 18.26 5.55
C LEU A 163 -42.75 17.35 6.61
N LYS A 164 -43.30 16.22 6.16
CA LYS A 164 -43.61 15.07 7.02
C LYS A 164 -42.42 14.12 7.02
N ASP A 165 -42.28 13.28 8.05
CA ASP A 165 -41.15 12.33 8.15
C ASP A 165 -40.96 11.48 6.88
N LYS A 166 -42.05 11.05 6.24
CA LYS A 166 -42.01 10.25 4.99
C LYS A 166 -41.59 11.03 3.74
N MET A 167 -41.39 12.34 3.84
CA MET A 167 -40.99 13.22 2.73
C MET A 167 -39.49 13.57 2.76
N VAL A 168 -38.78 13.15 3.80
CA VAL A 168 -37.32 13.29 3.87
C VAL A 168 -36.67 12.47 2.74
N SER A 169 -35.55 12.98 2.21
CA SER A 169 -34.81 12.49 1.04
C SER A 169 -35.57 12.50 -0.30
N CYS A 170 -36.83 12.99 -0.33
CA CYS A 170 -37.59 13.08 -1.57
C CYS A 170 -37.08 14.22 -2.47
N PRO A 171 -37.20 14.10 -3.80
CA PRO A 171 -36.75 15.15 -4.70
C PRO A 171 -37.66 16.37 -4.64
N VAL A 172 -37.03 17.54 -4.62
CA VAL A 172 -37.66 18.85 -4.78
C VAL A 172 -37.39 19.36 -6.19
N THR A 173 -38.46 19.72 -6.88
CA THR A 173 -38.45 20.02 -8.32
C THR A 173 -38.99 21.41 -8.62
N THR A 174 -38.49 21.98 -9.72
CA THR A 174 -38.99 23.21 -10.32
C THR A 174 -40.39 23.00 -10.94
N ALA A 175 -41.06 24.09 -11.34
CA ALA A 175 -42.37 24.00 -11.98
C ALA A 175 -42.40 23.21 -13.31
N ASP A 176 -41.26 23.11 -14.00
CA ASP A 176 -41.06 22.28 -15.20
C ASP A 176 -40.59 20.85 -14.89
N GLY A 177 -40.48 20.46 -13.62
CA GLY A 177 -40.22 19.09 -13.19
C GLY A 177 -38.75 18.67 -13.12
N LYS A 178 -37.82 19.62 -13.16
CA LYS A 178 -36.38 19.34 -12.97
C LYS A 178 -36.04 19.34 -11.49
N VAL A 179 -35.26 18.37 -11.03
CA VAL A 179 -34.87 18.26 -9.62
C VAL A 179 -33.74 19.23 -9.31
N PHE A 180 -33.92 20.06 -8.28
CA PHE A 180 -32.89 21.01 -7.84
C PHE A 180 -32.43 20.76 -6.40
N GLY A 181 -33.18 19.97 -5.62
CA GLY A 181 -32.82 19.67 -4.24
C GLY A 181 -33.28 18.29 -3.75
N VAL A 182 -32.61 17.81 -2.71
CA VAL A 182 -32.96 16.64 -1.90
C VAL A 182 -33.54 17.16 -0.59
N ALA A 183 -34.80 16.85 -0.27
CA ALA A 183 -35.47 17.37 0.91
C ALA A 183 -34.87 16.81 2.21
N GLN A 184 -34.59 17.66 3.19
CA GLN A 184 -33.93 17.29 4.44
C GLN A 184 -34.80 17.58 5.66
N LYS A 185 -34.58 16.81 6.73
CA LYS A 185 -35.31 16.99 7.98
C LYS A 185 -35.07 18.40 8.54
N SER A 186 -36.14 19.08 8.95
CA SER A 186 -36.05 20.43 9.52
C SER A 186 -35.25 20.42 10.83
N SER A 187 -34.18 21.21 10.90
CA SER A 187 -33.27 21.32 12.07
C SER A 187 -33.22 22.74 12.68
N GLY A 188 -34.01 23.69 12.14
CA GLY A 188 -34.06 25.08 12.59
C GLY A 188 -35.09 25.35 13.70
N GLN A 189 -35.16 26.61 14.18
CA GLN A 189 -36.11 27.03 15.22
C GLN A 189 -37.59 26.96 14.78
N ASP A 190 -37.85 27.18 13.49
CA ASP A 190 -39.16 27.01 12.89
C ASP A 190 -39.17 25.74 12.04
N THR A 191 -39.71 24.65 12.59
CA THR A 191 -39.94 23.39 11.86
C THR A 191 -41.39 23.23 11.42
N ALA A 192 -42.25 24.21 11.74
CA ALA A 192 -43.68 24.15 11.53
C ALA A 192 -44.10 24.77 10.20
N SER A 193 -43.32 25.70 9.64
CA SER A 193 -43.62 26.36 8.36
C SER A 193 -42.58 26.13 7.26
N ILE A 194 -41.32 25.89 7.63
CA ILE A 194 -40.22 25.76 6.67
C ILE A 194 -39.53 24.39 6.70
N SER A 195 -38.86 24.11 5.58
CA SER A 195 -38.00 22.94 5.40
C SER A 195 -36.75 23.30 4.62
N TYR A 196 -35.83 22.35 4.52
CA TYR A 196 -34.56 22.52 3.85
C TYR A 196 -34.38 21.52 2.72
N ALA A 197 -33.55 21.87 1.74
CA ALA A 197 -33.09 20.93 0.73
C ALA A 197 -31.63 21.17 0.37
N ALA A 198 -30.83 20.10 0.35
CA ALA A 198 -29.48 20.13 -0.18
C ALA A 198 -29.53 20.11 -1.71
N GLY A 199 -28.68 20.88 -2.39
CA GLY A 199 -28.72 20.98 -3.85
C GLY A 199 -28.43 19.66 -4.56
N ALA A 200 -29.32 19.27 -5.50
CA ALA A 200 -29.14 18.06 -6.29
C ALA A 200 -27.88 18.12 -7.17
N ALA A 201 -27.52 19.31 -7.67
CA ALA A 201 -26.26 19.52 -8.39
C ALA A 201 -25.03 19.30 -7.50
N PHE A 202 -25.10 19.68 -6.22
CA PHE A 202 -24.03 19.40 -5.25
C PHE A 202 -23.92 17.90 -4.98
N ALA A 203 -25.06 17.23 -4.78
CA ALA A 203 -25.10 15.78 -4.59
C ALA A 203 -24.56 15.01 -5.82
N MET A 204 -24.88 15.47 -7.03
CA MET A 204 -24.29 14.91 -8.26
C MET A 204 -22.78 15.12 -8.38
N SER A 205 -22.26 16.22 -7.82
CA SER A 205 -20.83 16.52 -7.87
C SER A 205 -19.99 15.69 -6.91
N GLN A 206 -20.62 14.96 -5.98
CA GLN A 206 -19.89 14.03 -5.14
C GLN A 206 -19.30 12.92 -6.00
N ASN A 207 -18.05 12.58 -5.73
CA ASN A 207 -17.32 11.55 -6.45
C ASN A 207 -16.45 10.74 -5.47
N ILE A 208 -16.01 9.58 -5.93
CA ILE A 208 -14.92 8.85 -5.29
C ILE A 208 -13.62 9.49 -5.76
N SER A 209 -12.81 9.97 -4.82
CA SER A 209 -11.47 10.47 -5.08
C SER A 209 -10.44 9.34 -4.94
N ALA A 210 -9.21 9.59 -5.38
CA ALA A 210 -8.09 8.67 -5.13
C ALA A 210 -7.89 8.36 -3.63
N LEU A 211 -8.24 9.31 -2.74
CA LEU A 211 -8.05 9.20 -1.30
C LEU A 211 -9.31 8.69 -0.56
N ALA A 212 -10.34 8.23 -1.28
CA ALA A 212 -11.61 7.83 -0.69
C ALA A 212 -11.53 6.70 0.35
N LEU A 213 -10.46 5.90 0.34
CA LEU A 213 -10.21 4.88 1.36
C LEU A 213 -9.80 5.46 2.72
N SER A 214 -9.38 6.72 2.77
CA SER A 214 -9.07 7.45 4.00
C SER A 214 -10.17 8.45 4.40
N ASP A 215 -11.26 8.52 3.65
CA ASP A 215 -12.38 9.43 3.91
C ASP A 215 -13.27 8.91 5.05
N PRO A 216 -13.40 9.63 6.18
CA PRO A 216 -14.19 9.16 7.33
C PRO A 216 -15.68 9.00 7.03
N ALA A 217 -16.27 9.87 6.19
CA ALA A 217 -17.68 9.81 5.86
C ALA A 217 -17.97 8.56 5.03
N LEU A 218 -17.15 8.29 4.01
CA LEU A 218 -17.28 7.11 3.17
C LEU A 218 -16.92 5.82 3.93
N ASN A 219 -15.98 5.85 4.87
CA ASN A 219 -15.61 4.68 5.68
C ASN A 219 -16.64 4.31 6.74
N ALA A 220 -17.53 5.23 7.10
CA ALA A 220 -18.67 4.91 7.95
C ALA A 220 -19.76 4.09 7.21
N ILE A 221 -19.64 3.86 5.91
CA ILE A 221 -20.56 3.05 5.09
C ILE A 221 -19.85 1.74 4.71
N GLY A 222 -20.48 0.60 5.00
CA GLY A 222 -19.96 -0.74 4.69
C GLY A 222 -20.28 -1.23 3.27
N ILE A 223 -21.18 -0.56 2.55
CA ILE A 223 -21.40 -0.81 1.12
C ILE A 223 -20.15 -0.42 0.33
N LYS A 224 -19.75 -1.25 -0.65
CA LYS A 224 -18.55 -0.99 -1.44
C LYS A 224 -18.57 0.40 -2.08
N LYS A 225 -17.39 1.02 -2.17
CA LYS A 225 -17.18 2.28 -2.88
C LYS A 225 -17.05 1.98 -4.37
N GLY A 226 -17.50 2.91 -5.21
CA GLY A 226 -17.19 2.91 -6.65
C GLY A 226 -15.73 3.28 -6.89
N LEU A 227 -15.40 3.51 -8.16
CA LEU A 227 -14.08 3.99 -8.56
C LEU A 227 -14.13 5.48 -8.93
N PRO A 228 -13.00 6.19 -8.85
CA PRO A 228 -12.85 7.48 -9.52
C PRO A 228 -13.22 7.37 -11.02
N GLU A 229 -13.83 8.43 -11.54
CA GLU A 229 -14.28 8.47 -12.95
C GLU A 229 -13.11 8.71 -13.94
N ASP A 230 -12.00 9.26 -13.45
CA ASP A 230 -10.75 9.48 -14.20
C ASP A 230 -9.78 8.31 -14.01
N GLU A 231 -9.15 7.86 -15.09
CA GLU A 231 -8.29 6.66 -15.10
C GLU A 231 -7.06 6.85 -14.18
N ASP A 232 -6.40 8.00 -14.24
CA ASP A 232 -5.20 8.28 -13.43
C ASP A 232 -5.57 8.30 -11.93
N GLN A 233 -6.68 8.93 -11.57
CA GLN A 233 -7.18 8.90 -10.19
C GLN A 233 -7.56 7.48 -9.74
N ALA A 234 -8.14 6.68 -10.63
CA ALA A 234 -8.49 5.30 -10.35
C ALA A 234 -7.25 4.40 -10.19
N LEU A 235 -6.18 4.63 -10.94
CA LEU A 235 -4.89 3.96 -10.75
C LEU A 235 -4.25 4.31 -9.40
N VAL A 236 -4.31 5.58 -8.97
CA VAL A 236 -3.86 5.99 -7.63
C VAL A 236 -4.72 5.36 -6.54
N TYR A 237 -6.04 5.30 -6.74
CA TYR A 237 -6.96 4.59 -5.84
C TYR A 237 -6.55 3.12 -5.69
N LEU A 238 -6.29 2.41 -6.80
CA LEU A 238 -5.85 1.01 -6.77
C LEU A 238 -4.50 0.85 -6.04
N PHE A 239 -3.57 1.78 -6.22
CA PHE A 239 -2.29 1.74 -5.50
C PHE A 239 -2.49 1.86 -3.98
N ILE A 240 -3.39 2.72 -3.52
CA ILE A 240 -3.72 2.83 -2.09
C ILE A 240 -4.47 1.57 -1.63
N ALA A 241 -5.41 1.08 -2.45
CA ALA A 241 -6.22 -0.09 -2.15
C ALA A 241 -5.37 -1.35 -1.95
N SER A 242 -4.27 -1.52 -2.68
CA SER A 242 -3.39 -2.69 -2.56
C SER A 242 -2.72 -2.85 -1.19
N THR A 243 -2.74 -1.81 -0.35
CA THR A 243 -2.17 -1.84 1.00
C THR A 243 -3.20 -1.63 2.12
N GLN A 244 -4.33 -0.97 1.81
CA GLN A 244 -5.35 -0.62 2.80
C GLN A 244 -6.61 -1.50 2.76
N SER A 245 -6.78 -2.30 1.70
CA SER A 245 -7.95 -3.17 1.52
C SER A 245 -7.61 -4.64 1.83
N THR A 246 -8.64 -5.46 2.08
CA THR A 246 -8.45 -6.91 2.11
C THR A 246 -8.13 -7.43 0.71
N PRO A 247 -7.48 -8.60 0.57
CA PRO A 247 -7.18 -9.19 -0.74
C PRO A 247 -8.43 -9.34 -1.64
N GLU A 248 -9.56 -9.72 -1.06
CA GLU A 248 -10.83 -9.91 -1.78
C GLU A 248 -11.39 -8.56 -2.27
N ALA A 249 -11.38 -7.54 -1.41
CA ALA A 249 -11.84 -6.21 -1.77
C ALA A 249 -10.95 -5.59 -2.86
N TYR A 250 -9.63 -5.80 -2.80
CA TYR A 250 -8.70 -5.34 -3.82
C TYR A 250 -8.91 -6.07 -5.16
N ALA A 251 -9.12 -7.39 -5.14
CA ALA A 251 -9.44 -8.16 -6.35
C ALA A 251 -10.73 -7.65 -7.03
N ILE A 252 -11.78 -7.36 -6.24
CA ILE A 252 -13.02 -6.77 -6.77
C ILE A 252 -12.75 -5.38 -7.38
N ALA A 253 -11.95 -4.54 -6.73
CA ALA A 253 -11.61 -3.23 -7.26
C ALA A 253 -10.85 -3.30 -8.59
N LEU A 254 -9.95 -4.29 -8.76
CA LEU A 254 -9.26 -4.55 -10.02
C LEU A 254 -10.23 -4.98 -11.14
N ASP A 255 -11.18 -5.87 -10.83
CA ASP A 255 -12.20 -6.29 -11.80
C ASP A 255 -13.13 -5.15 -12.21
N ASP A 256 -13.53 -4.31 -11.26
CA ASP A 256 -14.34 -3.12 -11.52
C ASP A 256 -13.54 -2.08 -12.33
N PHE A 257 -12.22 -1.97 -12.10
CA PHE A 257 -11.35 -1.09 -12.87
C PHE A 257 -11.26 -1.53 -14.33
N ILE A 258 -11.01 -2.81 -14.61
CA ILE A 258 -10.94 -3.34 -15.99
C ILE A 258 -12.26 -3.16 -16.75
N LYS A 259 -13.40 -3.32 -16.07
CA LYS A 259 -14.72 -3.06 -16.70
C LYS A 259 -14.90 -1.59 -17.04
N THR A 260 -14.38 -0.69 -16.20
CA THR A 260 -14.52 0.77 -16.37
C THR A 260 -13.53 1.30 -17.41
N PHE A 261 -12.30 0.79 -17.41
CA PHE A 261 -11.19 1.21 -18.26
C PHE A 261 -10.62 0.03 -19.07
N PRO A 262 -11.38 -0.53 -20.03
CA PRO A 262 -11.00 -1.76 -20.74
C PRO A 262 -9.79 -1.61 -21.67
N ASN A 263 -9.31 -0.38 -21.91
CA ASN A 263 -8.12 -0.12 -22.72
C ASN A 263 -6.88 0.21 -21.85
N SER A 264 -6.96 0.03 -20.53
CA SER A 264 -5.87 0.36 -19.61
C SER A 264 -4.90 -0.82 -19.46
N ALA A 265 -3.72 -0.71 -20.07
CA ALA A 265 -2.67 -1.73 -19.91
C ALA A 265 -2.25 -1.89 -18.43
N ASP A 266 -2.16 -0.78 -17.69
CA ASP A 266 -1.83 -0.77 -16.26
C ASP A 266 -2.83 -1.56 -15.41
N GLY A 267 -4.12 -1.45 -15.72
CA GLY A 267 -5.15 -2.25 -15.07
C GLY A 267 -4.90 -3.74 -15.21
N TYR A 268 -4.62 -4.20 -16.43
CA TYR A 268 -4.38 -5.62 -16.72
C TYR A 268 -3.08 -6.10 -16.07
N LEU A 269 -2.01 -5.29 -16.10
CA LEU A 269 -0.75 -5.61 -15.44
C LEU A 269 -0.92 -5.77 -13.92
N ARG A 270 -1.67 -4.88 -13.27
CA ARG A 270 -1.96 -4.94 -11.83
C ARG A 270 -2.78 -6.18 -11.47
N ARG A 271 -3.80 -6.50 -12.26
CA ARG A 271 -4.63 -7.68 -12.02
C ARG A 271 -3.88 -8.99 -12.27
N ALA A 272 -3.05 -9.05 -13.31
CA ALA A 272 -2.14 -10.17 -13.52
C ALA A 272 -1.20 -10.35 -12.33
N GLY A 273 -0.59 -9.28 -11.82
CA GLY A 273 0.24 -9.34 -10.61
C GLY A 273 -0.52 -9.86 -9.39
N ASN A 274 -1.77 -9.42 -9.20
CA ASN A 274 -2.64 -9.94 -8.14
C ASN A 274 -2.89 -11.45 -8.29
N TYR A 275 -3.15 -11.94 -9.51
CA TYR A 275 -3.34 -13.37 -9.75
C TYR A 275 -2.08 -14.21 -9.49
N VAL A 276 -0.88 -13.68 -9.78
CA VAL A 276 0.39 -14.41 -9.60
C VAL A 276 0.71 -14.63 -8.11
N PHE A 277 0.37 -13.68 -7.25
CA PHE A 277 0.74 -13.71 -5.82
C PHE A 277 -0.42 -13.95 -4.85
N ALA A 278 -1.66 -14.09 -5.34
CA ALA A 278 -2.82 -14.48 -4.53
C ALA A 278 -2.81 -15.99 -4.20
N ASP A 279 -3.46 -16.37 -3.10
CA ASP A 279 -3.51 -17.76 -2.63
C ASP A 279 -4.35 -18.66 -3.57
N LYS A 280 -3.90 -19.91 -3.72
CA LYS A 280 -4.03 -20.74 -4.94
C LYS A 280 -5.47 -21.15 -5.34
N ASP A 281 -5.79 -20.96 -6.63
CA ASP A 281 -6.76 -21.75 -7.40
C ASP A 281 -6.10 -22.08 -8.76
N GLU A 282 -6.47 -23.23 -9.36
CA GLU A 282 -5.76 -23.88 -10.48
C GLU A 282 -5.65 -22.99 -11.73
N ASN A 283 -6.55 -22.03 -11.89
CA ASN A 283 -6.65 -21.21 -13.11
C ASN A 283 -6.04 -19.80 -13.00
N HIS A 284 -5.46 -19.41 -11.86
CA HIS A 284 -4.96 -18.04 -11.66
C HIS A 284 -3.82 -17.67 -12.61
N MET A 285 -2.89 -18.60 -12.86
CA MET A 285 -1.76 -18.34 -13.75
C MET A 285 -2.20 -18.19 -15.21
N ASP A 286 -3.23 -18.93 -15.64
CA ASP A 286 -3.82 -18.74 -16.98
C ASP A 286 -4.52 -17.39 -17.11
N LYS A 287 -5.24 -16.93 -16.07
CA LYS A 287 -5.81 -15.58 -16.04
C LYS A 287 -4.74 -14.50 -16.08
N ALA A 288 -3.65 -14.68 -15.31
CA ALA A 288 -2.51 -13.77 -15.32
C ALA A 288 -1.90 -13.66 -16.72
N ALA A 289 -1.61 -14.79 -17.37
CA ALA A 289 -1.07 -14.81 -18.72
C ALA A 289 -2.01 -14.12 -19.73
N ALA A 290 -3.32 -14.38 -19.65
CA ALA A 290 -4.31 -13.73 -20.50
C ALA A 290 -4.36 -12.20 -20.30
N ASP A 291 -4.25 -11.73 -19.06
CA ASP A 291 -4.17 -10.30 -18.75
C ASP A 291 -2.88 -9.67 -19.29
N LEU A 292 -1.73 -10.33 -19.19
CA LEU A 292 -0.48 -9.82 -19.78
C LEU A 292 -0.55 -9.72 -21.32
N GLU A 293 -1.15 -10.71 -21.97
CA GLU A 293 -1.41 -10.65 -23.41
C GLU A 293 -2.36 -9.51 -23.78
N HIS A 294 -3.40 -9.29 -22.97
CA HIS A 294 -4.34 -8.21 -23.20
C HIS A 294 -3.69 -6.84 -22.99
N ALA A 295 -2.88 -6.68 -21.94
CA ALA A 295 -2.11 -5.49 -21.68
C ALA A 295 -1.27 -5.09 -22.90
N LEU A 296 -0.55 -6.03 -23.52
CA LEU A 296 0.22 -5.78 -24.75
C LEU A 296 -0.62 -5.37 -25.95
N LYS A 297 -1.88 -5.83 -26.04
CA LYS A 297 -2.80 -5.47 -27.13
C LYS A 297 -3.30 -4.03 -27.01
N VAL A 298 -3.57 -3.57 -25.79
CA VAL A 298 -4.12 -2.23 -25.52
C VAL A 298 -3.05 -1.18 -25.17
N ALA A 299 -1.80 -1.62 -24.98
CA ALA A 299 -0.68 -0.76 -24.58
C ALA A 299 -0.44 0.41 -25.54
N GLN A 300 -0.53 1.63 -25.01
CA GLN A 300 -0.08 2.85 -25.69
C GLN A 300 1.44 2.99 -25.64
N LYS A 301 2.07 2.57 -24.53
CA LYS A 301 3.53 2.53 -24.33
C LYS A 301 4.00 1.08 -24.22
N LYS A 302 4.34 0.49 -25.36
CA LYS A 302 4.71 -0.92 -25.44
C LYS A 302 5.98 -1.25 -24.67
N ASP A 303 6.96 -0.36 -24.67
CA ASP A 303 8.19 -0.52 -23.91
C ASP A 303 7.92 -0.68 -22.42
N ASP A 304 7.09 0.19 -21.84
CA ASP A 304 6.69 0.13 -20.43
C ASP A 304 5.91 -1.16 -20.11
N THR A 305 5.01 -1.58 -21.01
CA THR A 305 4.26 -2.84 -20.83
C THR A 305 5.19 -4.06 -20.86
N TYR A 306 6.15 -4.12 -21.80
CA TYR A 306 7.16 -5.18 -21.84
C TYR A 306 8.03 -5.18 -20.59
N TYR A 307 8.44 -4.01 -20.10
CA TYR A 307 9.19 -3.88 -18.85
C TYR A 307 8.41 -4.43 -17.66
N ASN A 308 7.13 -4.07 -17.52
CA ASN A 308 6.30 -4.55 -16.41
C ASN A 308 6.02 -6.07 -16.48
N ILE A 309 5.86 -6.62 -17.69
CA ILE A 309 5.78 -8.09 -17.90
C ILE A 309 7.08 -8.77 -17.48
N ALA A 310 8.23 -8.24 -17.93
CA ALA A 310 9.54 -8.79 -17.57
C ALA A 310 9.73 -8.80 -16.05
N LYS A 311 9.39 -7.69 -15.38
CA LYS A 311 9.46 -7.53 -13.93
C LYS A 311 8.57 -8.55 -13.20
N LEU A 312 7.35 -8.77 -13.67
CA LEU A 312 6.44 -9.73 -13.06
C LEU A 312 6.97 -11.17 -13.19
N ILE A 313 7.42 -11.57 -14.38
CA ILE A 313 7.99 -12.92 -14.62
C ILE A 313 9.28 -13.11 -13.82
N TYR A 314 10.13 -12.09 -13.74
CA TYR A 314 11.33 -12.11 -12.92
C TYR A 314 11.00 -12.33 -11.43
N ASN A 315 10.06 -11.57 -10.88
CA ASN A 315 9.64 -11.71 -9.48
C ASN A 315 8.99 -13.08 -9.20
N TYR A 316 8.22 -13.61 -10.14
CA TYR A 316 7.69 -14.97 -10.07
C TYR A 316 8.81 -16.01 -10.00
N GLN A 317 9.88 -15.87 -10.79
CA GLN A 317 11.03 -16.79 -10.71
C GLN A 317 11.82 -16.64 -9.42
N LEU A 318 11.97 -15.41 -8.91
CA LEU A 318 12.63 -15.15 -7.63
C LEU A 318 11.89 -15.77 -6.44
N SER A 319 10.57 -15.95 -6.51
CA SER A 319 9.80 -16.62 -5.47
C SER A 319 10.03 -18.14 -5.42
N LYS A 320 10.88 -18.69 -6.31
CA LYS A 320 11.24 -20.12 -6.40
C LYS A 320 10.02 -21.03 -6.41
N PRO A 321 9.13 -20.91 -7.43
CA PRO A 321 7.93 -21.72 -7.50
C PRO A 321 8.29 -23.21 -7.60
N GLU A 322 7.51 -24.07 -6.95
CA GLU A 322 7.71 -25.54 -7.00
C GLU A 322 7.70 -26.06 -8.45
N THR A 323 6.80 -25.52 -9.27
CA THR A 323 6.71 -25.81 -10.70
C THR A 323 6.68 -24.50 -11.47
N VAL A 324 7.53 -24.39 -12.50
CA VAL A 324 7.52 -23.24 -13.42
C VAL A 324 6.29 -23.30 -14.31
N TYR A 325 5.52 -22.22 -14.33
CA TYR A 325 4.37 -22.07 -15.19
C TYR A 325 4.82 -21.81 -16.65
N LYS A 326 4.51 -22.76 -17.54
CA LYS A 326 4.82 -22.67 -18.99
C LYS A 326 6.25 -22.19 -19.24
N ASP A 327 6.42 -21.08 -19.95
CA ASP A 327 7.69 -20.48 -20.32
C ASP A 327 8.10 -19.32 -19.40
N TRP A 328 7.48 -19.13 -18.23
CA TRP A 328 7.77 -18.02 -17.31
C TRP A 328 9.11 -18.18 -16.60
N THR A 329 10.20 -18.24 -17.35
CA THR A 329 11.58 -18.41 -16.89
C THR A 329 12.33 -17.08 -16.88
N TYR A 330 13.56 -17.06 -16.35
CA TYR A 330 14.45 -15.92 -16.50
C TYR A 330 14.74 -15.56 -17.97
N ASP A 331 14.74 -16.53 -18.89
CA ASP A 331 14.91 -16.25 -20.33
C ASP A 331 13.73 -15.47 -20.89
N LYS A 332 12.50 -15.79 -20.45
CA LYS A 332 11.31 -15.06 -20.86
C LYS A 332 11.26 -13.65 -20.28
N ALA A 333 11.66 -13.47 -19.02
CA ALA A 333 11.82 -12.15 -18.43
C ALA A 333 12.86 -11.33 -19.22
N LEU A 334 13.99 -11.96 -19.58
CA LEU A 334 15.07 -11.33 -20.35
C LEU A 334 14.63 -10.93 -21.78
N GLU A 335 13.85 -11.78 -22.45
CA GLU A 335 13.25 -11.47 -23.76
C GLU A 335 12.36 -10.22 -23.70
N ASN A 336 11.50 -10.14 -22.68
CA ASN A 336 10.59 -9.01 -22.51
C ASN A 336 11.34 -7.71 -22.19
N VAL A 337 12.31 -7.72 -21.25
CA VAL A 337 13.06 -6.49 -20.93
C VAL A 337 13.91 -6.02 -22.12
N ARG A 338 14.46 -6.94 -22.92
CA ARG A 338 15.17 -6.60 -24.16
C ARG A 338 14.24 -6.02 -25.23
N SER A 339 13.00 -6.51 -25.29
CA SER A 339 11.96 -5.93 -26.15
C SER A 339 11.63 -4.49 -25.72
N ALA A 340 11.58 -4.22 -24.41
CA ALA A 340 11.43 -2.86 -23.89
C ALA A 340 12.62 -1.97 -24.28
N ILE A 341 13.85 -2.44 -24.04
CA ILE A 341 15.10 -1.72 -24.36
C ILE A 341 15.21 -1.40 -25.87
N ALA A 342 14.78 -2.31 -26.74
CA ALA A 342 14.80 -2.14 -28.18
C ALA A 342 13.86 -1.02 -28.68
N ILE A 343 12.77 -0.77 -27.96
CA ILE A 343 11.84 0.33 -28.25
C ILE A 343 12.37 1.63 -27.63
N GLN A 344 12.74 1.58 -26.35
CA GLN A 344 13.30 2.71 -25.62
C GLN A 344 14.31 2.23 -24.58
N SER A 345 15.57 2.67 -24.69
CA SER A 345 16.62 2.26 -23.77
C SER A 345 16.64 3.13 -22.50
N LEU A 346 15.69 2.93 -21.59
CA LEU A 346 15.68 3.59 -20.28
C LEU A 346 16.65 2.92 -19.28
N PRO A 347 17.28 3.68 -18.36
CA PRO A 347 18.22 3.08 -17.40
C PRO A 347 17.54 2.10 -16.44
N VAL A 348 16.27 2.30 -16.09
CA VAL A 348 15.49 1.33 -15.30
C VAL A 348 15.29 -0.02 -16.00
N TYR A 349 15.29 -0.06 -17.33
CA TYR A 349 15.20 -1.31 -18.08
C TYR A 349 16.55 -2.03 -18.10
N GLN A 350 17.65 -1.27 -18.25
CA GLN A 350 19.02 -1.80 -18.14
C GLN A 350 19.29 -2.37 -16.74
N GLN A 351 18.79 -1.71 -15.69
CA GLN A 351 18.87 -2.22 -14.32
C GLN A 351 18.20 -3.60 -14.20
N LEU A 352 16.96 -3.74 -14.70
CA LEU A 352 16.24 -5.01 -14.65
C LEU A 352 16.91 -6.09 -15.53
N GLU A 353 17.46 -5.73 -16.70
CA GLU A 353 18.27 -6.66 -17.48
C GLU A 353 19.47 -7.18 -16.66
N GLY A 354 20.17 -6.29 -15.97
CA GLY A 354 21.28 -6.65 -15.08
C GLY A 354 20.86 -7.60 -13.97
N ASP A 355 19.73 -7.32 -13.31
CA ASP A 355 19.20 -8.14 -12.21
C ASP A 355 18.80 -9.55 -12.69
N ILE A 356 18.17 -9.66 -13.86
CA ILE A 356 17.82 -10.94 -14.47
C ILE A 356 19.08 -11.73 -14.84
N LEU A 357 20.08 -11.09 -15.45
CA LEU A 357 21.35 -11.73 -15.82
C LEU A 357 22.13 -12.19 -14.58
N PHE A 358 22.12 -11.38 -13.51
CA PHE A 358 22.74 -11.74 -12.24
C PHE A 358 22.08 -12.98 -11.62
N ALA A 359 20.75 -13.05 -11.62
CA ALA A 359 20.01 -14.22 -11.16
C ALA A 359 20.29 -15.48 -12.00
N LYS A 360 20.56 -15.31 -13.30
CA LYS A 360 21.02 -16.37 -14.21
C LYS A 360 22.50 -16.74 -14.05
N GLN A 361 23.23 -16.07 -13.15
CA GLN A 361 24.68 -16.21 -12.96
C GLN A 361 25.52 -15.78 -14.18
N ASP A 362 24.93 -15.03 -15.12
CA ASP A 362 25.69 -14.33 -16.17
C ASP A 362 26.21 -13.00 -15.61
N TYR A 363 27.24 -13.11 -14.79
CA TYR A 363 27.81 -11.94 -14.10
C TYR A 363 28.47 -10.94 -15.04
N ALA A 364 29.00 -11.40 -16.19
CA ALA A 364 29.59 -10.52 -17.18
C ALA A 364 28.51 -9.66 -17.88
N GLY A 365 27.41 -10.29 -18.30
CA GLY A 365 26.26 -9.57 -18.86
C GLY A 365 25.57 -8.67 -17.83
N ALA A 366 25.46 -9.12 -16.57
CA ALA A 366 24.92 -8.32 -15.48
C ALA A 366 25.75 -7.05 -15.26
N PHE A 367 27.08 -7.19 -15.14
CA PHE A 367 27.98 -6.04 -15.01
C PHE A 367 27.84 -5.05 -16.17
N ALA A 368 27.80 -5.53 -17.41
CA ALA A 368 27.64 -4.66 -18.58
C ALA A 368 26.34 -3.85 -18.54
N SER A 369 25.27 -4.42 -17.99
CA SER A 369 23.99 -3.74 -17.83
C SER A 369 24.02 -2.71 -16.70
N TYR A 370 24.59 -3.09 -15.54
CA TYR A 370 24.78 -2.16 -14.41
C TYR A 370 25.73 -1.00 -14.74
N ASP A 371 26.78 -1.24 -15.53
CA ASP A 371 27.71 -0.20 -15.96
C ASP A 371 27.02 0.88 -16.81
N LYS A 372 26.10 0.49 -17.69
CA LYS A 372 25.26 1.45 -18.42
C LYS A 372 24.41 2.30 -17.47
N VAL A 373 23.82 1.70 -16.43
CA VAL A 373 23.05 2.46 -15.42
C VAL A 373 23.95 3.46 -14.68
N ASN A 374 25.15 3.03 -14.30
CA ASN A 374 26.14 3.83 -13.58
C ASN A 374 26.69 5.02 -14.38
N GLN A 375 26.46 5.05 -15.70
CA GLN A 375 26.80 6.17 -16.60
C GLN A 375 25.63 7.17 -16.79
N THR A 376 24.54 7.02 -16.04
CA THR A 376 23.34 7.86 -16.14
C THR A 376 23.03 8.58 -14.83
N GLU A 377 22.03 9.46 -14.85
CA GLU A 377 21.54 10.14 -13.64
C GLU A 377 20.92 9.19 -12.60
N LEU A 378 20.58 7.94 -12.99
CA LEU A 378 20.08 6.92 -12.06
C LEU A 378 21.19 6.15 -11.32
N ALA A 379 22.45 6.52 -11.53
CA ALA A 379 23.57 6.00 -10.78
C ALA A 379 23.36 6.20 -9.26
N SER A 380 23.44 5.12 -8.50
CA SER A 380 23.18 5.10 -7.06
C SER A 380 24.19 4.21 -6.32
N PRO A 381 24.27 4.28 -4.98
CA PRO A 381 25.06 3.31 -4.21
C PRO A 381 24.69 1.87 -4.56
N ALA A 382 23.39 1.57 -4.67
CA ALA A 382 22.90 0.24 -4.99
C ALA A 382 23.35 -0.24 -6.38
N SER A 383 23.31 0.60 -7.41
CA SER A 383 23.72 0.20 -8.77
C SER A 383 25.22 -0.05 -8.87
N PHE A 384 26.05 0.72 -8.17
CA PHE A 384 27.49 0.44 -8.06
C PHE A 384 27.79 -0.80 -7.23
N PHE A 385 27.02 -1.05 -6.18
CA PHE A 385 27.14 -2.26 -5.39
C PHE A 385 26.79 -3.51 -6.21
N SER A 386 25.69 -3.49 -6.98
CA SER A 386 25.34 -4.59 -7.89
C SER A 386 26.43 -4.84 -8.94
N ALA A 387 27.02 -3.79 -9.50
CA ALA A 387 28.17 -3.91 -10.40
C ALA A 387 29.40 -4.53 -9.70
N ALA A 388 29.71 -4.11 -8.47
CA ALA A 388 30.80 -4.66 -7.67
C ALA A 388 30.60 -6.15 -7.41
N LYS A 389 29.38 -6.56 -7.02
CA LYS A 389 29.04 -7.97 -6.78
C LYS A 389 29.10 -8.81 -8.04
N ALA A 390 28.68 -8.27 -9.19
CA ALA A 390 28.82 -8.96 -10.46
C ALA A 390 30.32 -9.22 -10.78
N LYS A 391 31.18 -8.21 -10.58
CA LYS A 391 32.63 -8.35 -10.76
C LYS A 391 33.26 -9.35 -9.78
N GLU A 392 32.89 -9.27 -8.50
CA GLU A 392 33.36 -10.18 -7.46
C GLU A 392 33.02 -11.64 -7.80
N LEU A 393 31.77 -11.93 -8.14
CA LEU A 393 31.32 -13.28 -8.49
C LEU A 393 31.87 -13.78 -9.83
N SER A 394 32.19 -12.87 -10.76
CA SER A 394 32.93 -13.19 -11.97
C SER A 394 34.42 -13.49 -11.73
N LYS A 395 34.89 -13.39 -10.47
CA LYS A 395 36.30 -13.54 -10.07
C LYS A 395 37.23 -12.53 -10.75
N ALA A 396 36.75 -11.29 -10.94
CA ALA A 396 37.56 -10.18 -11.43
C ALA A 396 38.66 -9.81 -10.41
N ALA A 397 39.62 -8.98 -10.85
CA ALA A 397 40.68 -8.52 -9.95
C ALA A 397 40.07 -7.78 -8.74
N PRO A 398 40.54 -8.04 -7.50
CA PRO A 398 40.02 -7.37 -6.31
C PRO A 398 40.05 -5.84 -6.39
N GLU A 399 41.02 -5.27 -7.10
CA GLU A 399 41.15 -3.83 -7.31
C GLU A 399 39.97 -3.24 -8.11
N GLU A 400 39.45 -3.98 -9.09
CA GLU A 400 38.26 -3.57 -9.85
C GLU A 400 37.01 -3.57 -8.97
N VAL A 401 36.86 -4.58 -8.11
CA VAL A 401 35.74 -4.68 -7.16
C VAL A 401 35.80 -3.52 -6.17
N ILE A 402 36.98 -3.26 -5.60
CA ILE A 402 37.20 -2.16 -4.66
C ILE A 402 36.90 -0.80 -5.32
N ALA A 403 37.30 -0.57 -6.57
CA ALA A 403 37.01 0.68 -7.27
C ALA A 403 35.50 0.93 -7.44
N LEU A 404 34.71 -0.13 -7.66
CA LEU A 404 33.25 -0.04 -7.71
C LEU A 404 32.65 0.20 -6.32
N LEU A 405 33.19 -0.44 -5.27
CA LEU A 405 32.78 -0.18 -3.89
C LEU A 405 33.15 1.23 -3.42
N ASP A 406 34.28 1.77 -3.86
CA ASP A 406 34.64 3.18 -3.64
C ASP A 406 33.62 4.11 -4.30
N SER A 407 33.23 3.80 -5.54
CA SER A 407 32.20 4.55 -6.26
C SER A 407 30.80 4.44 -5.64
N CYS A 408 30.50 3.30 -5.01
CA CYS A 408 29.29 3.07 -4.21
C CYS A 408 29.29 3.99 -2.98
N ILE A 409 30.34 3.93 -2.16
CA ILE A 409 30.45 4.75 -0.94
C ILE A 409 30.47 6.24 -1.26
N ALA A 410 31.12 6.67 -2.34
CA ALA A 410 31.16 8.06 -2.77
C ALA A 410 29.77 8.64 -3.12
N ARG A 411 28.78 7.78 -3.41
CA ARG A 411 27.39 8.17 -3.71
C ARG A 411 26.46 8.07 -2.50
N CYS A 412 26.92 7.53 -1.38
CA CYS A 412 26.14 7.52 -0.16
C CYS A 412 25.95 8.94 0.35
N GLN A 413 24.76 9.24 0.89
CA GLN A 413 24.54 10.49 1.58
C GLN A 413 25.48 10.58 2.79
N THR A 414 26.03 11.76 3.04
CA THR A 414 26.88 12.02 4.21
C THR A 414 26.14 12.89 5.23
N PRO A 415 26.22 12.58 6.54
CA PRO A 415 26.84 11.37 7.11
C PRO A 415 26.10 10.09 6.72
N ILE A 416 26.85 8.98 6.58
CA ILE A 416 26.28 7.67 6.19
C ILE A 416 25.32 7.19 7.28
N THR A 417 24.11 6.83 6.86
CA THR A 417 23.03 6.34 7.72
C THR A 417 23.04 4.81 7.83
N SER A 418 22.33 4.27 8.81
CA SER A 418 22.31 2.83 9.12
C SER A 418 21.85 1.95 7.96
N ASP A 419 21.00 2.44 7.06
CA ASP A 419 20.50 1.73 5.87
C ASP A 419 21.56 1.56 4.78
N LEU A 420 22.55 2.47 4.71
CA LEU A 420 23.67 2.43 3.76
C LEU A 420 24.95 1.84 4.37
N ALA A 421 24.98 1.65 5.68
CA ALA A 421 26.11 1.10 6.41
C ALA A 421 26.60 -0.27 5.90
N PRO A 422 25.74 -1.21 5.43
CA PRO A 422 26.21 -2.50 4.91
C PRO A 422 27.26 -2.39 3.79
N TYR A 423 27.23 -1.34 2.96
CA TYR A 423 28.23 -1.14 1.92
C TYR A 423 29.64 -0.92 2.48
N LEU A 424 29.76 -0.34 3.68
CA LEU A 424 31.04 -0.18 4.37
C LEU A 424 31.61 -1.52 4.82
N LEU A 425 30.77 -2.42 5.34
CA LEU A 425 31.22 -3.77 5.73
C LEU A 425 31.72 -4.57 4.53
N GLU A 426 31.01 -4.48 3.41
CA GLU A 426 31.38 -5.16 2.18
C GLU A 426 32.74 -4.67 1.66
N ARG A 427 32.99 -3.36 1.69
CA ARG A 427 34.30 -2.80 1.33
C ARG A 427 35.39 -3.10 2.36
N ALA A 428 35.06 -3.10 3.65
CA ALA A 428 35.99 -3.51 4.71
C ALA A 428 36.44 -4.97 4.50
N GLN A 429 35.52 -5.87 4.17
CA GLN A 429 35.83 -7.26 3.88
C GLN A 429 36.73 -7.40 2.64
N MET A 430 36.47 -6.64 1.59
CA MET A 430 37.37 -6.61 0.43
C MET A 430 38.76 -6.11 0.80
N TYR A 431 38.86 -5.06 1.62
CA TYR A 431 40.14 -4.60 2.15
C TYR A 431 40.86 -5.64 3.01
N MET A 432 40.13 -6.43 3.80
CA MET A 432 40.72 -7.56 4.54
C MET A 432 41.30 -8.62 3.61
N ASN A 433 40.62 -8.93 2.50
CA ASN A 433 41.06 -9.93 1.52
C ASN A 433 42.34 -9.51 0.78
N VAL A 434 42.52 -8.21 0.53
CA VAL A 434 43.73 -7.65 -0.12
C VAL A 434 44.75 -7.08 0.86
N GLU A 435 44.65 -7.49 2.13
CA GLU A 435 45.58 -7.11 3.21
C GLU A 435 45.71 -5.60 3.50
N LYS A 436 44.72 -4.81 3.08
CA LYS A 436 44.62 -3.36 3.35
C LYS A 436 43.93 -3.10 4.69
N TYR A 437 44.46 -3.71 5.76
CA TYR A 437 43.83 -3.76 7.09
C TYR A 437 43.51 -2.39 7.70
N ARG A 438 44.35 -1.38 7.47
CA ARG A 438 44.11 -0.01 7.97
C ARG A 438 42.91 0.65 7.30
N LEU A 439 42.66 0.37 6.02
CA LEU A 439 41.48 0.88 5.32
C LEU A 439 40.22 0.13 5.76
N ALA A 440 40.31 -1.18 6.01
CA ALA A 440 39.23 -1.94 6.62
C ALA A 440 38.79 -1.36 7.98
N LEU A 441 39.74 -0.97 8.84
CA LEU A 441 39.44 -0.32 10.11
C LEU A 441 38.71 1.02 9.97
N VAL A 442 39.04 1.81 8.95
CA VAL A 442 38.33 3.07 8.66
C VAL A 442 36.86 2.79 8.33
N ASP A 443 36.60 1.77 7.50
CA ASP A 443 35.24 1.38 7.15
C ASP A 443 34.47 0.78 8.34
N TYR A 444 35.12 -0.01 9.19
CA TYR A 444 34.51 -0.49 10.44
C TYR A 444 34.15 0.66 11.39
N ASP A 445 34.99 1.69 11.49
CA ASP A 445 34.69 2.86 12.33
C ASP A 445 33.56 3.70 11.75
N ALA A 446 33.54 3.88 10.43
CA ALA A 446 32.42 4.53 9.74
C ALA A 446 31.11 3.75 9.94
N TYR A 447 31.16 2.41 9.86
CA TYR A 447 30.01 1.54 10.09
C TYR A 447 29.48 1.70 11.52
N PHE A 448 30.37 1.59 12.52
CA PHE A 448 30.01 1.74 13.93
C PHE A 448 29.29 3.07 14.21
N ASN A 449 29.79 4.16 13.61
CA ASN A 449 29.17 5.48 13.72
C ASN A 449 27.80 5.54 13.01
N ALA A 450 27.68 4.98 11.81
CA ALA A 450 26.44 4.97 11.01
C ALA A 450 25.30 4.23 11.72
N VAL A 451 25.60 3.13 12.40
CA VAL A 451 24.64 2.34 13.20
C VAL A 451 24.54 2.80 14.66
N LYS A 452 25.20 3.92 15.01
CA LYS A 452 25.21 4.52 16.36
C LYS A 452 25.62 3.53 17.46
N GLY A 453 26.58 2.67 17.16
CA GLY A 453 27.08 1.64 18.06
C GLY A 453 26.12 0.46 18.29
N SER A 454 25.02 0.36 17.54
CA SER A 454 24.13 -0.81 17.55
C SER A 454 24.79 -1.97 16.79
N VAL A 455 25.72 -2.64 17.46
CA VAL A 455 26.52 -3.76 16.92
C VAL A 455 26.56 -4.92 17.92
N ASN A 456 26.85 -6.12 17.43
CA ASN A 456 26.99 -7.34 18.24
C ASN A 456 28.47 -7.69 18.50
N ASP A 457 28.71 -8.76 19.24
CA ASP A 457 30.03 -9.32 19.54
C ASP A 457 30.84 -9.63 18.27
N LEU A 458 30.21 -10.22 17.24
CA LEU A 458 30.87 -10.54 15.97
C LEU A 458 31.48 -9.30 15.28
N PHE A 459 30.83 -8.15 15.35
CA PHE A 459 31.39 -6.92 14.81
C PHE A 459 32.72 -6.54 15.48
N TYR A 460 32.76 -6.61 16.82
CA TYR A 460 34.00 -6.33 17.56
C TYR A 460 35.07 -7.35 17.22
N TYR A 461 34.71 -8.63 17.08
CA TYR A 461 35.65 -9.67 16.65
C TYR A 461 36.22 -9.41 15.25
N TYR A 462 35.41 -9.02 14.26
CA TYR A 462 35.94 -8.72 12.92
C TYR A 462 36.82 -7.46 12.89
N ARG A 463 36.47 -6.44 13.67
CA ARG A 463 37.29 -5.23 13.80
C ARG A 463 38.60 -5.50 14.54
N GLU A 464 38.57 -6.39 15.54
CA GLU A 464 39.75 -6.91 16.23
C GLU A 464 40.70 -7.57 15.24
N GLN A 465 40.22 -8.48 14.39
CA GLN A 465 41.09 -9.17 13.43
C GLN A 465 41.79 -8.18 12.49
N ALA A 466 41.07 -7.16 12.04
CA ALA A 466 41.64 -6.08 11.25
C ALA A 466 42.68 -5.28 12.06
N ALA A 467 42.41 -4.96 13.32
CA ALA A 467 43.32 -4.25 14.21
C ALA A 467 44.60 -5.06 14.48
N PHE A 468 44.48 -6.35 14.77
CA PHE A 468 45.60 -7.26 14.98
C PHE A 468 46.49 -7.35 13.74
N LYS A 469 45.91 -7.57 12.56
CA LYS A 469 46.65 -7.61 11.29
C LYS A 469 47.26 -6.26 10.91
N ALA A 470 46.61 -5.15 11.29
CA ALA A 470 47.15 -3.78 11.17
C ALA A 470 48.21 -3.44 12.23
N LYS A 471 48.54 -4.37 13.14
CA LYS A 471 49.45 -4.21 14.28
C LYS A 471 49.00 -3.14 15.30
N GLN A 472 47.71 -2.85 15.37
CA GLN A 472 47.07 -2.00 16.39
C GLN A 472 46.65 -2.85 17.59
N PHE A 473 47.61 -3.47 18.27
CA PHE A 473 47.34 -4.50 19.28
C PHE A 473 46.53 -4.02 20.48
N GLN A 474 46.70 -2.77 20.93
CA GLN A 474 45.88 -2.25 22.02
C GLN A 474 44.40 -2.17 21.61
N ARG A 475 44.14 -1.68 20.40
CA ARG A 475 42.78 -1.62 19.85
C ARG A 475 42.17 -3.01 19.67
N ALA A 476 42.97 -3.98 19.22
CA ALA A 476 42.55 -5.38 19.15
C ALA A 476 42.17 -5.94 20.53
N LEU A 477 42.97 -5.64 21.57
CA LEU A 477 42.63 -6.03 22.94
C LEU A 477 41.35 -5.36 23.46
N ASP A 478 41.11 -4.09 23.11
CA ASP A 478 39.90 -3.38 23.52
C ASP A 478 38.65 -3.96 22.82
N ASP A 479 38.75 -4.25 21.51
CA ASP A 479 37.68 -4.86 20.72
C ASP A 479 37.35 -6.29 21.20
N ILE A 480 38.36 -7.14 21.42
CA ILE A 480 38.11 -8.51 21.90
C ILE A 480 37.53 -8.53 23.32
N ALA A 481 37.96 -7.60 24.18
CA ALA A 481 37.38 -7.46 25.52
C ALA A 481 35.89 -7.12 25.43
N LYS A 482 35.50 -6.27 24.48
CA LYS A 482 34.09 -5.95 24.26
C LYS A 482 33.29 -7.11 23.66
N ALA A 483 33.90 -7.90 22.78
CA ALA A 483 33.27 -9.14 22.27
C ALA A 483 33.01 -10.15 23.41
N ILE A 484 33.97 -10.35 24.32
CA ILE A 484 33.82 -11.21 25.51
C ILE A 484 32.73 -10.67 26.45
N GLU A 485 32.64 -9.36 26.64
CA GLU A 485 31.59 -8.76 27.48
C GLU A 485 30.19 -9.04 26.92
N LEU A 486 30.03 -8.96 25.59
CA LEU A 486 28.75 -9.18 24.91
C LEU A 486 28.37 -10.66 24.79
N ASN A 487 29.36 -11.55 24.65
CA ASN A 487 29.15 -12.98 24.57
C ASN A 487 30.26 -13.72 25.33
N PRO A 488 30.08 -13.91 26.66
CA PRO A 488 31.10 -14.49 27.51
C PRO A 488 31.20 -16.02 27.40
N GLU A 489 30.32 -16.69 26.66
CA GLU A 489 30.35 -18.15 26.51
C GLU A 489 31.19 -18.60 25.31
N ASP A 490 31.36 -17.73 24.31
CA ASP A 490 32.20 -18.04 23.16
C ASP A 490 33.69 -17.98 23.54
N LEU A 491 34.30 -19.17 23.67
CA LEU A 491 35.70 -19.31 24.05
C LEU A 491 36.68 -18.88 22.95
N THR A 492 36.21 -18.74 21.71
CA THR A 492 37.00 -18.21 20.60
C THR A 492 37.53 -16.83 20.95
N TYR A 493 36.72 -15.96 21.57
CA TYR A 493 37.17 -14.61 21.91
C TYR A 493 38.25 -14.59 22.99
N ARG A 494 38.21 -15.52 23.96
CA ARG A 494 39.29 -15.66 24.96
C ARG A 494 40.56 -16.23 24.35
N ALA A 495 40.45 -17.17 23.43
CA ALA A 495 41.58 -17.68 22.67
C ALA A 495 42.25 -16.56 21.86
N GLU A 496 41.47 -15.74 21.17
CA GLU A 496 41.96 -14.59 20.41
C GLU A 496 42.60 -13.55 21.32
N GLN A 497 41.98 -13.21 22.45
CA GLN A 497 42.59 -12.33 23.46
C GLN A 497 43.95 -12.86 23.95
N ALA A 498 44.06 -14.17 24.16
CA ALA A 498 45.33 -14.80 24.52
C ALA A 498 46.35 -14.72 23.38
N VAL A 499 45.94 -14.93 22.12
CA VAL A 499 46.80 -14.76 20.93
C VAL A 499 47.33 -13.33 20.83
N VAL A 500 46.50 -12.31 21.06
CA VAL A 500 46.95 -10.92 21.06
C VAL A 500 47.95 -10.67 22.19
N ASN A 501 47.67 -11.13 23.41
CA ASN A 501 48.57 -11.01 24.56
C ASN A 501 49.92 -11.71 24.32
N LEU A 502 49.93 -12.93 23.78
CA LEU A 502 51.13 -13.66 23.38
C LEU A 502 51.95 -12.86 22.36
N ARG A 503 51.29 -12.23 21.38
CA ARG A 503 51.95 -11.43 20.34
C ARG A 503 52.64 -10.19 20.90
N VAL A 504 52.08 -9.56 21.94
CA VAL A 504 52.66 -8.36 22.57
C VAL A 504 53.55 -8.67 23.79
N GLY A 505 53.80 -9.94 24.08
CA GLY A 505 54.68 -10.36 25.18
C GLY A 505 54.04 -10.31 26.58
N ARG A 506 52.71 -10.23 26.65
CA ARG A 506 51.92 -10.28 27.89
C ARG A 506 51.58 -11.73 28.24
N TYR A 507 52.61 -12.50 28.58
CA TYR A 507 52.49 -13.95 28.70
C TYR A 507 51.68 -14.34 29.96
N GLU A 508 51.88 -13.66 31.07
CA GLU A 508 51.15 -13.89 32.32
C GLU A 508 49.64 -13.63 32.14
N GLU A 509 49.27 -12.56 31.43
CA GLU A 509 47.88 -12.27 31.09
C GLU A 509 47.29 -13.30 30.13
N ALA A 510 48.04 -13.74 29.12
CA ALA A 510 47.62 -14.81 28.21
C ALA A 510 47.38 -16.13 28.98
N GLU A 511 48.29 -16.50 29.89
CA GLU A 511 48.14 -17.70 30.73
C GLU A 511 46.86 -17.64 31.57
N LYS A 512 46.59 -16.48 32.18
CA LYS A 512 45.38 -16.26 32.98
C LYS A 512 44.11 -16.42 32.13
N VAL A 513 44.02 -15.73 31.00
CA VAL A 513 42.85 -15.78 30.11
C VAL A 513 42.56 -17.21 29.64
N LEU A 514 43.60 -17.97 29.32
CA LEU A 514 43.46 -19.37 28.88
C LEU A 514 43.03 -20.29 30.02
N LYS A 515 43.55 -20.10 31.24
CA LYS A 515 43.06 -20.83 32.42
C LYS A 515 41.60 -20.52 32.72
N ASP A 516 41.18 -19.26 32.60
CA ASP A 516 39.79 -18.85 32.76
C ASP A 516 38.89 -19.50 31.68
N ALA A 517 39.35 -19.57 30.42
CA ALA A 517 38.64 -20.27 29.34
C ALA A 517 38.51 -21.78 29.60
N LEU A 518 39.57 -22.43 30.08
CA LEU A 518 39.58 -23.86 30.41
C LEU A 518 38.79 -24.21 31.67
N ALA A 519 38.55 -23.24 32.56
CA ALA A 519 37.64 -23.39 33.68
C ALA A 519 36.16 -23.43 33.23
N ILE A 520 35.84 -22.75 32.11
CA ILE A 520 34.51 -22.75 31.50
C ILE A 520 34.31 -24.06 30.70
N ASP A 521 35.24 -24.39 29.80
CA ASP A 521 35.24 -25.68 29.09
C ASP A 521 36.58 -26.40 29.22
N PRO A 522 36.66 -27.41 30.12
CA PRO A 522 37.83 -28.25 30.27
C PRO A 522 38.15 -29.13 29.05
N LYS A 523 37.30 -29.18 28.02
CA LYS A 523 37.51 -29.91 26.76
C LYS A 523 37.93 -29.01 25.60
N TYR A 524 38.15 -27.72 25.83
CA TYR A 524 38.58 -26.79 24.79
C TYR A 524 40.04 -27.05 24.37
N ALA A 525 40.21 -27.88 23.35
CA ALA A 525 41.52 -28.40 22.91
C ALA A 525 42.50 -27.28 22.51
N GLU A 526 42.01 -26.27 21.80
CA GLU A 526 42.82 -25.11 21.39
C GLU A 526 43.31 -24.29 22.60
N GLY A 527 42.49 -24.17 23.65
CA GLY A 527 42.89 -23.49 24.88
C GLY A 527 44.12 -24.12 25.52
N TYR A 528 44.21 -25.46 25.57
CA TYR A 528 45.40 -26.15 26.05
C TYR A 528 46.61 -25.98 25.12
N ARG A 529 46.40 -25.96 23.80
CA ARG A 529 47.48 -25.69 22.84
C ARG A 529 48.07 -24.30 23.07
N LEU A 530 47.23 -23.27 23.12
CA LEU A 530 47.67 -21.89 23.36
C LEU A 530 48.32 -21.74 24.75
N LEU A 531 47.82 -22.46 25.76
CA LEU A 531 48.37 -22.44 27.11
C LEU A 531 49.78 -23.03 27.13
N GLY A 532 50.00 -24.14 26.40
CA GLY A 532 51.32 -24.71 26.24
C GLY A 532 52.30 -23.76 25.56
N ILE A 533 51.88 -23.07 24.49
CA ILE A 533 52.70 -22.03 23.82
C ILE A 533 53.06 -20.92 24.81
N CYS A 534 52.10 -20.47 25.61
CA CYS A 534 52.32 -19.47 26.64
C CYS A 534 53.35 -19.92 27.70
N GLN A 535 53.19 -21.14 28.20
CA GLN A 535 54.08 -21.72 29.21
C GLN A 535 55.52 -21.90 28.71
N ILE A 536 55.73 -22.16 27.42
CA ILE A 536 57.07 -22.14 26.82
C ILE A 536 57.69 -20.73 26.91
N GLN A 537 56.93 -19.67 26.62
CA GLN A 537 57.43 -18.29 26.74
C GLN A 537 57.78 -17.94 28.19
N LEU A 538 57.02 -18.47 29.15
CA LEU A 538 57.26 -18.35 30.60
C LEU A 538 58.35 -19.29 31.14
N LYS A 539 59.02 -20.07 30.27
CA LYS A 539 60.05 -21.07 30.65
C LYS A 539 59.54 -22.19 31.56
N GLN A 540 58.25 -22.50 31.49
CA GLN A 540 57.58 -23.57 32.24
C GLN A 540 57.45 -24.85 31.40
N GLU A 541 58.57 -25.39 30.91
CA GLU A 541 58.59 -26.45 29.89
C GLU A 541 57.80 -27.72 30.28
N LYS A 542 57.89 -28.16 31.55
CA LYS A 542 57.13 -29.33 32.03
C LYS A 542 55.62 -29.11 31.97
N ALA A 543 55.16 -27.92 32.34
CA ALA A 543 53.74 -27.57 32.29
C ALA A 543 53.26 -27.46 30.84
N ALA A 544 54.07 -26.85 29.97
CA ALA A 544 53.77 -26.75 28.55
C ALA A 544 53.57 -28.13 27.90
N CYS A 545 54.44 -29.10 28.20
CA CYS A 545 54.32 -30.45 27.68
C CYS A 545 53.06 -31.18 28.17
N ALA A 546 52.64 -30.95 29.42
CA ALA A 546 51.38 -31.48 29.92
C ALA A 546 50.17 -30.87 29.21
N SER A 547 50.16 -29.54 29.01
CA SER A 547 49.13 -28.82 28.24
C SER A 547 49.05 -29.33 26.80
N PHE A 548 50.20 -29.49 26.12
CA PHE A 548 50.22 -30.02 24.75
C PHE A 548 49.74 -31.48 24.67
N ALA A 549 50.12 -32.33 25.62
CA ALA A 549 49.61 -33.69 25.69
C ALA A 549 48.09 -33.71 25.87
N LYS A 550 47.53 -32.80 26.68
CA LYS A 550 46.09 -32.68 26.87
C LYS A 550 45.36 -32.18 25.63
N ALA A 551 45.90 -31.17 24.94
CA ALA A 551 45.38 -30.71 23.66
C ALA A 551 45.34 -31.85 22.61
N LYS A 552 46.38 -32.71 22.58
CA LYS A 552 46.43 -33.88 21.71
C LYS A 552 45.38 -34.92 22.05
N GLU A 553 45.20 -35.22 23.34
CA GLU A 553 44.14 -36.12 23.83
C GLU A 553 42.75 -35.65 23.40
N LEU A 554 42.53 -34.32 23.41
CA LEU A 554 41.28 -33.68 23.00
C LEU A 554 41.15 -33.47 21.48
N GLY A 555 42.14 -33.91 20.69
CA GLY A 555 42.08 -33.91 19.23
C GLY A 555 42.49 -32.61 18.54
N ASP A 556 43.28 -31.74 19.18
CA ASP A 556 43.83 -30.55 18.51
C ASP A 556 44.73 -30.97 17.31
N PRO A 557 44.44 -30.52 16.08
CA PRO A 557 45.15 -30.98 14.88
C PRO A 557 46.55 -30.38 14.72
N ASN A 558 46.90 -29.35 15.50
CA ASN A 558 48.10 -28.53 15.31
C ASN A 558 49.15 -28.73 16.40
N VAL A 559 48.89 -29.59 17.40
CA VAL A 559 49.75 -29.72 18.58
C VAL A 559 50.95 -30.67 18.39
N ASP A 560 50.88 -31.61 17.45
CA ASP A 560 51.91 -32.65 17.28
C ASP A 560 53.31 -32.09 16.97
N GLU A 561 53.39 -31.03 16.16
CA GLU A 561 54.67 -30.37 15.88
C GLU A 561 55.22 -29.64 17.11
N LEU A 562 54.34 -29.05 17.93
CA LEU A 562 54.72 -28.35 19.16
C LEU A 562 55.31 -29.33 20.18
N ILE A 563 54.70 -30.51 20.34
CA ILE A 563 55.22 -31.58 21.20
C ILE A 563 56.61 -32.01 20.73
N LYS A 564 56.79 -32.35 19.45
CA LYS A 564 58.10 -32.78 18.91
C LYS A 564 59.19 -31.73 19.13
N LYS A 565 58.84 -30.45 19.03
CA LYS A 565 59.78 -29.35 19.14
C LYS A 565 60.18 -29.04 20.60
N HIS A 566 59.23 -29.12 21.53
CA HIS A 566 59.40 -28.59 22.88
C HIS A 566 59.42 -29.66 23.99
N CYS A 567 59.01 -30.89 23.70
CA CYS A 567 58.89 -31.98 24.67
C CYS A 567 59.74 -33.16 24.22
N LYS A 568 60.97 -33.21 24.74
CA LYS A 568 61.95 -34.27 24.44
C LYS A 568 61.97 -35.36 25.50
#